data_AF-A0A5C7LMJ8-F1
#
_entry.id   AF-A0A5C7LMJ8-F1
#
_cell.length_a   1.000
_cell.length_b   1.000
_cell.length_c   1.000
_cell.angle_alpha   90.00
_cell.angle_beta   90.00
_cell.angle_gamma   90.00
#
_symmetry.space_group_name_H-M   'P 1'
#
loop_
_entity.id
_entity.type
_entity.pdbx_description
1 polymer ?
#
loop_
_entity_poly.entity_id
_entity_poly.type
_entity_poly.pdbx_seq_one_letter_code
_entity_poly.pdbx_strand_id
1 'polypeptide(L)'
;MKRSLCVLLMVVIVVGCAGRDPRPIETVKPTDKIMTCDDIDMEIMTATNEFNRLTIESDKTARNVALGILGYFLIIPLFFMDFKNAEKHEAEMYRNRITNLRYLQHKNKC
;
A
#
# COMPACT_ATOMS: atom_id res chain seq x y z
N MET A 1 25.63 -19.91 -28.44
CA MET A 1 26.14 -19.45 -27.13
C MET A 1 25.94 -17.95 -26.90
N LYS A 2 26.48 -17.05 -27.73
CA LYS A 2 26.34 -15.58 -27.54
C LYS A 2 24.88 -15.09 -27.48
N ARG A 3 24.00 -15.62 -28.35
CA ARG A 3 22.57 -15.28 -28.38
C ARG A 3 21.80 -15.73 -27.14
N SER A 4 22.10 -16.93 -26.63
CA SER A 4 21.47 -17.47 -25.41
C SER A 4 21.87 -16.67 -24.17
N LEU A 5 23.10 -16.17 -24.11
CA LEU A 5 23.58 -15.31 -23.02
C LEU A 5 22.87 -13.95 -22.99
N CYS A 6 22.65 -13.32 -24.16
CA CYS A 6 21.92 -12.06 -24.25
C CYS A 6 20.45 -12.20 -23.84
N VAL A 7 19.81 -13.32 -24.18
CA VAL A 7 18.42 -13.60 -23.78
C VAL A 7 18.33 -13.79 -22.25
N LEU A 8 19.28 -14.53 -21.66
CA LEU A 8 19.34 -14.72 -20.21
C LEU A 8 19.50 -13.37 -19.47
N LEU A 9 20.38 -12.51 -19.99
CA LEU A 9 20.62 -11.18 -19.40
C LEU A 9 19.38 -10.28 -19.48
N MET A 10 18.66 -10.29 -20.60
CA MET A 10 17.41 -9.54 -20.77
C MET A 10 16.32 -10.03 -19.80
N VAL A 11 16.21 -11.35 -19.59
CA VAL A 11 15.23 -11.90 -18.64
C VAL A 11 15.55 -11.44 -17.21
N VAL A 12 16.81 -11.50 -16.77
CA VAL A 12 17.20 -11.07 -15.42
C VAL A 12 16.87 -9.59 -15.15
N ILE A 13 16.98 -8.72 -16.16
CA ILE A 13 16.68 -7.29 -16.03
C ILE A 13 15.17 -7.05 -15.88
N VAL A 14 14.30 -7.86 -16.50
CA VAL A 14 12.84 -7.68 -16.47
C VAL A 14 12.21 -8.19 -15.16
N VAL A 15 12.82 -9.17 -14.49
CA VAL A 15 12.27 -9.73 -13.23
C VAL A 15 12.46 -8.77 -12.03
N GLY A 16 13.37 -7.78 -12.13
CA GLY A 16 13.66 -6.84 -11.04
C GLY A 16 12.62 -5.74 -10.77
N CYS A 17 11.60 -5.60 -11.62
CA CYS A 17 10.54 -4.59 -11.47
C CYS A 17 9.24 -5.15 -10.86
N ALA A 18 9.33 -6.23 -10.08
CA ALA A 18 8.20 -6.67 -9.25
C ALA A 18 7.91 -5.61 -8.18
N GLY A 19 6.63 -5.26 -7.99
CA GLY A 19 6.20 -4.18 -7.09
C GLY A 19 6.63 -4.39 -5.63
N ARG A 20 6.49 -3.34 -4.81
CA ARG A 20 6.84 -3.37 -3.38
C ARG A 20 5.80 -4.12 -2.56
N ASP A 21 6.24 -4.76 -1.49
CA ASP A 21 5.35 -5.28 -0.44
C ASP A 21 4.70 -4.14 0.35
N PRO A 22 3.46 -4.32 0.85
CA PRO A 22 2.81 -3.36 1.72
C PRO A 22 3.58 -3.19 3.03
N ARG A 23 3.74 -1.93 3.47
CA ARG A 23 4.29 -1.57 4.77
C ARG A 23 3.21 -1.80 5.83
N PRO A 24 3.34 -2.80 6.70
CA PRO A 24 2.33 -3.07 7.71
C PRO A 24 2.33 -1.95 8.74
N ILE A 25 1.14 -1.49 9.12
CA ILE A 25 0.94 -0.64 10.28
C ILE A 25 0.18 -1.41 11.35
N GLU A 26 0.54 -1.16 12.61
CA GLU A 26 -0.17 -1.74 13.75
C GLU A 26 -1.48 -0.99 13.98
N THR A 27 -2.59 -1.72 14.04
CA THR A 27 -3.91 -1.15 14.36
C THR A 27 -4.00 -0.66 15.81
N VAL A 28 -3.30 -1.35 16.71
CA VAL A 28 -3.21 -1.04 18.14
C VAL A 28 -1.74 -0.91 18.52
N LYS A 29 -1.37 0.20 19.16
CA LYS A 29 -0.01 0.44 19.66
C LYS A 29 0.03 0.30 21.18
N PRO A 30 1.16 -0.14 21.78
CA PRO A 30 1.30 -0.14 23.24
C PRO A 30 1.12 1.25 23.87
N THR A 31 1.44 2.30 23.12
CA THR A 31 1.31 3.71 23.52
C THR A 31 -0.13 4.19 23.60
N ASP A 32 -1.10 3.49 22.98
CA ASP A 32 -2.52 3.89 22.95
C ASP A 32 -3.12 4.05 24.36
N LYS A 33 -2.53 3.40 25.37
CA LYS A 33 -2.97 3.49 26.77
C LYS A 33 -2.63 4.81 27.45
N ILE A 34 -1.64 5.54 26.96
CA ILE A 34 -1.10 6.76 27.58
C ILE A 34 -1.32 8.02 26.72
N MET A 35 -1.94 7.89 25.56
CA MET A 35 -2.22 9.02 24.67
C MET A 35 -3.26 9.97 25.27
N THR A 36 -3.01 11.27 25.13
CA THR A 36 -3.99 12.31 25.46
C THR A 36 -5.00 12.49 24.33
N CYS A 37 -6.11 13.21 24.58
CA CYS A 37 -7.09 13.53 23.54
C CYS A 37 -6.44 14.24 22.34
N ASP A 38 -5.55 15.20 22.61
CA ASP A 38 -4.83 15.95 21.57
C ASP A 38 -3.91 15.03 20.75
N ASP A 39 -3.25 14.07 21.40
CA ASP A 39 -2.40 13.09 20.71
C ASP A 39 -3.24 12.17 19.79
N ILE A 40 -4.42 11.76 20.25
CA ILE A 40 -5.36 10.94 19.46
C ILE A 40 -5.83 11.72 18.23
N ASP A 41 -6.22 12.97 18.38
CA ASP A 41 -6.67 13.81 17.27
C ASP A 41 -5.55 14.08 16.26
N MET A 42 -4.34 14.40 16.73
CA MET A 42 -3.17 14.55 15.87
C MET A 42 -2.83 13.26 15.12
N GLU A 43 -2.96 12.10 15.77
CA GLU A 43 -2.72 10.83 15.08
C GLU A 43 -3.81 10.54 14.05
N ILE A 44 -5.09 10.81 14.35
CA ILE A 44 -6.19 10.67 13.39
C ILE A 44 -5.93 11.56 12.16
N MET A 45 -5.53 12.82 12.37
CA MET A 45 -5.20 13.74 11.26
C MET A 45 -4.05 13.20 10.42
N THR A 46 -2.96 12.77 11.07
CA THR A 46 -1.78 12.24 10.39
C THR A 46 -2.09 10.97 9.60
N ALA A 47 -2.82 10.03 10.22
CA ALA A 47 -3.25 8.79 9.58
C ALA A 47 -4.22 9.04 8.41
N THR A 48 -5.11 10.04 8.53
CA THR A 48 -6.05 10.41 7.46
C THR A 48 -5.32 11.03 6.26
N ASN A 49 -4.31 11.86 6.50
CA ASN A 49 -3.48 12.41 5.44
C ASN A 49 -2.76 11.31 4.65
N GLU A 50 -2.22 10.33 5.37
CA GLU A 50 -1.52 9.21 4.75
C GLU A 50 -2.48 8.28 3.99
N PHE A 51 -3.66 8.00 4.55
CA PHE A 51 -4.74 7.29 3.86
C PHE A 51 -5.11 7.95 2.52
N ASN A 52 -5.28 9.28 2.51
CA ASN A 52 -5.61 10.03 1.30
C ASN A 52 -4.47 9.99 0.28
N ARG A 53 -3.22 10.11 0.74
CA ARG A 53 -2.03 10.02 -0.11
C ARG A 53 -1.96 8.68 -0.84
N LEU A 54 -2.10 7.58 -0.09
CA LEU A 54 -2.08 6.22 -0.60
C LEU A 54 -3.23 5.92 -1.55
N THR A 55 -4.43 6.44 -1.26
CA THR A 55 -5.61 6.27 -2.12
C THR A 55 -5.39 6.94 -3.49
N ILE A 56 -4.85 8.15 -3.51
CA ILE A 56 -4.54 8.89 -4.74
C ILE A 56 -3.42 8.20 -5.53
N GLU A 57 -2.38 7.71 -4.83
CA GLU A 57 -1.28 6.99 -5.45
C GLU A 57 -1.75 5.68 -6.09
N SER A 58 -2.61 4.93 -5.40
CA SER A 58 -3.21 3.69 -5.93
C SER A 58 -4.00 3.90 -7.22
N ASP A 59 -4.78 4.99 -7.31
CA ASP A 59 -5.56 5.30 -8.51
C ASP A 59 -4.65 5.66 -9.71
N LYS A 60 -3.58 6.41 -9.45
CA LYS A 60 -2.56 6.73 -10.47
C LYS A 60 -1.82 5.47 -10.94
N THR A 61 -1.44 4.59 -10.02
CA THR A 61 -0.79 3.32 -10.33
C THR A 61 -1.71 2.44 -11.19
N ALA A 62 -3.00 2.32 -10.82
CA ALA A 62 -3.98 1.56 -11.59
C ALA A 62 -4.12 2.08 -13.03
N ARG A 63 -4.19 3.40 -13.20
CA ARG A 63 -4.30 4.03 -14.53
C ARG A 63 -3.06 3.84 -15.40
N ASN A 64 -1.85 4.03 -14.84
CA ASN A 64 -0.60 3.86 -15.58
C ASN A 64 -0.33 2.39 -15.93
N VAL A 65 -0.70 1.48 -15.04
CA VAL A 65 -0.60 0.03 -15.27
C VAL A 65 -1.55 -0.43 -16.37
N ALA A 66 -2.79 0.04 -16.36
CA ALA A 66 -3.77 -0.34 -17.38
C ALA A 66 -3.26 0.01 -18.80
N LEU A 67 -2.62 1.17 -18.95
CA LEU A 67 -2.05 1.62 -20.22
C LEU A 67 -0.82 0.80 -20.66
N GLY A 68 -0.04 0.26 -19.73
CA GLY A 68 1.13 -0.59 -20.03
C GLY A 68 0.78 -2.06 -20.33
N ILE A 69 -0.35 -2.56 -19.84
CA ILE A 69 -0.73 -3.98 -19.94
C ILE A 69 -1.51 -4.32 -21.21
N LEU A 70 -2.30 -3.38 -21.75
CA LEU A 70 -3.17 -3.61 -22.91
C LEU A 70 -2.41 -4.07 -24.17
N GLY A 71 -1.08 -3.87 -24.26
CA GLY A 71 -0.28 -4.24 -25.43
C GLY A 71 0.45 -5.60 -25.39
N TYR A 72 0.75 -6.18 -24.22
CA TYR A 72 1.69 -7.33 -24.15
C TYR A 72 1.28 -8.45 -23.20
N PHE A 73 0.40 -8.20 -22.22
CA PHE A 73 0.23 -9.10 -21.07
C PHE A 73 -1.13 -9.81 -20.99
N LEU A 74 -1.91 -9.88 -22.07
CA LEU A 74 -3.24 -10.52 -22.06
C LEU A 74 -3.23 -12.06 -21.88
N ILE A 75 -2.06 -12.72 -21.86
CA ILE A 75 -1.97 -14.20 -21.91
C ILE A 75 -1.44 -14.84 -20.60
N ILE A 76 -0.76 -14.11 -19.68
CA ILE A 76 0.01 -14.73 -18.57
C ILE A 76 -0.31 -14.29 -17.10
N PRO A 77 -0.94 -13.16 -16.73
CA PRO A 77 -0.79 -12.65 -15.36
C PRO A 77 -2.01 -12.90 -14.46
N LEU A 78 -2.46 -14.14 -14.30
CA LEU A 78 -3.38 -14.43 -13.18
C LEU A 78 -2.64 -14.44 -11.82
N PHE A 79 -1.30 -14.55 -11.83
CA PHE A 79 -0.46 -14.69 -10.62
C PHE A 79 0.26 -13.41 -10.15
N PHE A 80 0.17 -12.29 -10.89
CA PHE A 80 0.93 -11.05 -10.59
C PHE A 80 0.04 -9.85 -10.24
N MET A 81 -1.24 -10.05 -9.90
CA MET A 81 -2.15 -8.96 -9.53
C MET A 81 -1.87 -8.37 -8.14
N ASP A 82 -1.27 -9.12 -7.21
CA ASP A 82 -1.11 -8.66 -5.82
C ASP A 82 0.00 -7.62 -5.61
N PHE A 83 1.02 -7.58 -6.47
CA PHE A 83 2.11 -6.58 -6.38
C PHE A 83 1.64 -5.13 -6.55
N LYS A 84 0.40 -4.92 -7.02
CA LYS A 84 -0.17 -3.60 -7.31
C LYS A 84 -1.21 -3.16 -6.28
N ASN A 85 -1.55 -4.03 -5.34
CA ASN A 85 -2.53 -3.75 -4.29
C ASN A 85 -1.87 -3.31 -2.97
N ALA A 86 -0.54 -3.22 -2.90
CA ALA A 86 0.17 -2.80 -1.70
C ALA A 86 -0.37 -1.47 -1.14
N GLU A 87 -0.58 -0.47 -2.00
CA GLU A 87 -1.14 0.84 -1.62
C GLU A 87 -2.58 0.74 -1.09
N LYS A 88 -3.40 -0.15 -1.67
CA LYS A 88 -4.78 -0.37 -1.22
C LYS A 88 -4.81 -1.08 0.13
N HIS A 89 -3.95 -2.08 0.32
CA HIS A 89 -3.80 -2.78 1.59
C HIS A 89 -3.27 -1.84 2.67
N GLU A 90 -2.28 -1.00 2.36
CA GLU A 90 -1.80 0.04 3.29
C GLU A 90 -2.93 1.00 3.67
N ALA A 91 -3.71 1.50 2.71
CA ALA A 91 -4.85 2.37 2.96
C ALA A 91 -5.92 1.69 3.84
N GLU A 92 -6.21 0.41 3.62
CA GLU A 92 -7.12 -0.36 4.47
C GLU A 92 -6.60 -0.49 5.90
N MET A 93 -5.30 -0.71 6.09
CA MET A 93 -4.70 -0.74 7.41
C MET A 93 -4.80 0.62 8.13
N TYR A 94 -4.54 1.73 7.42
CA TYR A 94 -4.76 3.09 7.95
C TYR A 94 -6.23 3.33 8.34
N ARG A 95 -7.18 2.84 7.54
CA ARG A 95 -8.61 2.92 7.87
C ARG A 95 -8.94 2.16 9.16
N ASN A 96 -8.37 0.98 9.35
CA ASN A 96 -8.55 0.19 10.57
C ASN A 96 -7.95 0.91 11.79
N ARG A 97 -6.75 1.49 11.65
CA ARG A 97 -6.11 2.31 12.69
C ARG A 97 -6.97 3.52 13.08
N ILE A 98 -7.48 4.29 12.11
CA ILE A 98 -8.35 5.44 12.38
C ILE A 98 -9.63 5.01 13.10
N THR A 99 -10.20 3.87 12.72
CA THR A 99 -11.40 3.32 13.39
C THR A 99 -11.12 2.99 14.86
N ASN A 100 -9.97 2.38 15.15
CA ASN A 100 -9.55 2.11 16.52
C ASN A 100 -9.30 3.41 17.32
N LEU A 101 -8.64 4.41 16.71
CA LEU A 101 -8.41 5.72 17.35
C LEU A 101 -9.72 6.44 17.70
N ARG A 102 -10.72 6.41 16.82
CA ARG A 102 -12.06 6.96 17.10
C ARG A 102 -12.78 6.23 18.22
N TYR A 103 -12.59 4.91 18.30
CA TYR A 103 -13.09 4.14 19.44
C TYR A 103 -12.41 4.56 20.75
N LEU A 104 -11.09 4.78 20.74
CA LEU A 104 -10.34 5.27 21.90
C LEU A 104 -10.76 6.70 22.30
N GLN A 105 -10.99 7.57 21.32
CA GLN A 105 -11.51 8.93 21.53
C GLN A 105 -12.81 8.88 22.34
N HIS A 106 -13.81 8.17 21.83
CA HIS A 106 -15.11 8.02 22.50
C HIS A 106 -14.98 7.35 23.88
N LYS A 107 -14.09 6.35 24.03
CA LYS A 107 -13.83 5.68 25.31
C LYS A 107 -13.24 6.65 26.35
N ASN A 108 -12.34 7.53 25.93
CA ASN A 108 -11.67 8.52 26.78
C ASN A 108 -12.54 9.76 27.02
N LYS A 109 -13.73 9.84 26.41
CA LYS A 109 -14.63 11.00 26.45
C LYS A 109 -13.97 12.30 25.94
N CYS A 110 -13.08 12.09 24.98
CA CYS A 110 -12.79 13.05 23.94
C CYS A 110 -13.83 12.80 22.82
#